data_AF-A0A7C5ZE51-F1
#
_entry.id   AF-A0A7C5ZE51-F1
#
_cell.length_a   1.000
_cell.length_b   1.000
_cell.length_c   1.000
_cell.angle_alpha   90.00
_cell.angle_beta   90.00
_cell.angle_gamma   90.00
#
_symmetry.space_group_name_H-M   'P 1'
#
loop_
_entity.id
_entity.type
_entity.pdbx_description
1 polymer ?
#
loop_
_entity_poly.entity_id
_entity_poly.type
_entity_poly.pdbx_seq_one_letter_code
_entity_poly.pdbx_strand_id
1 'polypeptide(L)' 'MNNANHSATAEQLLSVDAPYFCCGLVLVNDHAIRAAPIVRYMLGWHRNHIERYCRSRGWRVEMVDVIWRKG' A
#
# COMPACT_ATOMS: atom_id res chain seq x y z
N MET A 1 -7.05 34.34 -6.52
CA MET A 1 -7.18 33.05 -7.23
C MET A 1 -5.80 32.69 -7.75
N ASN A 2 -5.20 31.59 -7.27
CA ASN A 2 -4.09 30.89 -7.92
C ASN A 2 -4.06 29.46 -7.38
N ASN A 3 -4.70 28.55 -8.14
CA ASN A 3 -4.66 27.11 -7.93
C ASN A 3 -3.31 26.58 -8.44
N ALA A 4 -2.32 26.48 -7.57
CA ALA A 4 -1.21 25.57 -7.79
C ALA A 4 -1.58 24.23 -7.15
N ASN A 5 -2.24 23.36 -7.94
CA ASN A 5 -2.43 21.95 -7.60
C ASN A 5 -1.02 21.31 -7.48
N HIS A 6 -0.43 21.38 -6.30
CA HIS A 6 0.67 20.51 -5.94
C HIS A 6 0.05 19.12 -5.80
N SER A 7 0.23 18.26 -6.80
CA SER A 7 -0.14 16.85 -6.75
C SER A 7 0.74 16.16 -5.69
N ALA A 8 0.38 16.31 -4.40
CA ALA A 8 1.08 15.68 -3.30
C ALA A 8 1.08 14.17 -3.52
N THR A 9 2.26 13.57 -3.53
CA THR A 9 2.39 12.12 -3.67
C THR A 9 2.25 11.50 -2.28
N ALA A 10 1.25 10.64 -2.10
CA ALA A 10 1.04 9.90 -0.86
C ALA A 10 1.86 8.62 -0.90
N GLU A 11 2.79 8.46 0.04
CA GLU A 11 3.45 7.19 0.33
C GLU A 11 2.73 6.55 1.53
N GLN A 12 2.22 5.34 1.38
CA GLN A 12 1.45 4.64 2.41
C GLN A 12 2.17 3.36 2.81
N LEU A 13 2.24 3.10 4.11
CA LEU A 13 2.66 1.81 4.65
C LEU A 13 1.42 1.00 5.02
N LEU A 14 1.25 -0.15 4.37
CA LEU A 14 0.25 -1.14 4.73
C LEU A 14 0.90 -2.28 5.53
N SER A 15 0.18 -2.78 6.53
CA SER A 15 0.44 -4.05 7.18
C SER A 15 -0.51 -5.09 6.61
N VAL A 16 0.02 -6.28 6.33
CA VAL A 16 -0.76 -7.47 5.97
C VAL A 16 -0.54 -8.52 7.05
N ASP A 17 -1.61 -8.84 7.78
CA ASP A 17 -1.64 -9.86 8.82
C ASP A 17 -2.30 -11.13 8.27
N ALA A 18 -1.50 -12.18 8.12
CA ALA A 18 -1.88 -13.50 7.65
C ALA A 18 -1.60 -14.54 8.76
N PRO A 19 -2.20 -15.75 8.72
CA PRO A 19 -2.08 -16.72 9.81
C PRO A 19 -0.66 -17.09 10.26
N TYR A 20 0.34 -16.96 9.37
CA TYR A 20 1.72 -17.37 9.62
C TYR A 20 2.74 -16.25 9.47
N PHE A 21 2.31 -15.04 9.11
CA PHE A 21 3.22 -13.91 8.94
C PHE A 21 2.48 -12.58 9.04
N CYS A 22 3.20 -11.58 9.53
CA CYS A 22 2.87 -10.17 9.38
C CYS A 22 3.93 -9.54 8.47
N CYS A 23 3.52 -8.74 7.49
CA CYS A 23 4.46 -8.11 6.58
C CYS A 23 4.03 -6.71 6.12
N GLY A 24 5.02 -5.93 5.70
CA GLY A 24 4.82 -4.57 5.19
C GLY A 24 4.73 -4.50 3.67
N LEU A 25 3.91 -3.58 3.18
CA LEU A 25 3.77 -3.22 1.77
C LEU A 25 3.75 -1.69 1.65
N VAL A 26 4.60 -1.12 0.81
CA VAL A 26 4.66 0.33 0.58
C VAL A 26 3.99 0.67 -0.74
N LEU A 27 3.01 1.57 -0.69
CA LEU A 27 2.29 2.08 -1.84
C LEU A 27 2.69 3.52 -2.12
N VAL A 28 2.79 3.87 -3.40
CA VAL A 28 2.86 5.25 -3.88
C VAL A 28 1.80 5.43 -4.95
N ASN A 29 0.95 6.44 -4.83
CA ASN A 29 -0.21 6.65 -5.70
C ASN A 29 -1.07 5.37 -5.84
N ASP A 30 -1.35 4.72 -4.71
CA ASP A 30 -2.12 3.46 -4.61
C ASP A 30 -1.49 2.21 -5.28
N HIS A 31 -0.25 2.29 -5.79
CA HIS A 31 0.46 1.14 -6.36
C HIS A 31 1.61 0.66 -5.47
N ALA A 32 1.72 -0.65 -5.25
CA ALA A 32 2.79 -1.23 -4.45
C ALA A 32 4.16 -1.09 -5.14
N ILE A 33 5.06 -0.31 -4.53
CA ILE A 33 6.43 -0.08 -5.03
C ILE A 33 7.49 -0.84 -4.23
N ARG A 34 7.21 -1.21 -2.97
CA ARG A 34 8.07 -2.06 -2.14
C ARG A 34 7.23 -3.06 -1.39
N ALA A 35 7.77 -4.27 -1.23
CA ALA A 35 7.08 -5.39 -0.62
C ALA A 35 8.08 -6.26 0.15
N ALA A 36 7.64 -6.83 1.26
CA ALA A 36 8.38 -7.91 1.90
C ALA A 36 8.55 -9.11 0.93
N PRO A 37 9.63 -9.89 1.03
CA PRO A 37 9.92 -10.98 0.07
C PRO A 37 8.77 -11.98 -0.11
N ILE A 38 8.05 -12.32 0.96
CA ILE A 38 6.95 -13.30 0.95
C ILE A 38 5.73 -12.83 0.15
N VAL A 39 5.55 -11.51 -0.03
CA VAL A 39 4.48 -10.89 -0.82
C VAL A 39 5.02 -10.13 -2.03
N ARG A 40 6.24 -10.44 -2.48
CA ARG A 40 6.89 -9.73 -3.60
C ARG A 40 6.09 -9.81 -4.91
N TYR A 41 5.25 -10.82 -5.08
CA TYR A 41 4.33 -10.95 -6.22
C TYR A 41 3.25 -9.85 -6.27
N MET A 42 3.05 -9.09 -5.19
CA MET A 42 2.11 -7.98 -5.14
C MET A 42 2.70 -6.66 -5.70
N LEU A 43 3.98 -6.63 -6.07
CA LEU A 43 4.59 -5.43 -6.66
C LEU A 43 3.84 -4.99 -7.94
N GLY A 44 3.59 -3.69 -8.05
CA GLY A 44 2.81 -3.08 -9.14
C GLY A 44 1.30 -3.22 -8.99
N TRP A 45 0.80 -4.05 -8.08
CA TRP A 45 -0.65 -4.17 -7.86
C TRP A 45 -1.20 -2.87 -7.30
N HIS A 46 -2.39 -2.51 -7.78
CA HIS A 46 -3.19 -1.43 -7.22
C HIS A 46 -3.79 -1.85 -5.87
N ARG A 47 -3.94 -0.90 -4.94
CA ARG A 47 -4.49 -1.09 -3.58
C ARG A 47 -5.75 -1.96 -3.54
N ASN A 48 -6.76 -1.64 -4.35
CA ASN A 48 -8.00 -2.41 -4.43
C ASN A 48 -7.78 -3.90 -4.76
N HIS A 49 -6.78 -4.21 -5.60
CA HIS A 49 -6.45 -5.60 -5.94
C HIS A 49 -5.82 -6.31 -4.74
N ILE A 50 -4.89 -5.64 -4.04
CA ILE A 50 -4.25 -6.15 -2.82
C ILE A 50 -5.30 -6.44 -1.74
N GLU A 51 -6.19 -5.49 -1.46
CA GLU A 51 -7.25 -5.65 -0.46
C GLU A 51 -8.21 -6.80 -0.83
N ARG A 52 -8.62 -6.89 -2.09
CA ARG A 52 -9.48 -7.99 -2.58
C ARG A 52 -8.79 -9.34 -2.45
N TYR A 53 -7.51 -9.43 -2.81
CA TYR A 53 -6.72 -10.65 -2.70
C TYR A 53 -6.54 -11.07 -1.24
N CYS A 54 -6.13 -10.17 -0.37
CA CYS A 54 -5.94 -10.47 1.05
C CYS A 54 -7.27 -10.93 1.69
N ARG A 55 -8.38 -10.24 1.39
CA ARG A 55 -9.72 -10.65 1.84
C ARG A 55 -10.11 -12.04 1.36
N SER A 56 -9.82 -12.40 0.10
CA SER A 56 -10.13 -13.76 -0.42
C SER A 56 -9.28 -14.85 0.22
N ARG A 57 -8.14 -14.48 0.82
CA ARG A 57 -7.25 -15.37 1.58
C ARG A 57 -7.53 -15.36 3.09
N GLY A 58 -8.49 -14.56 3.55
CA GLY A 58 -8.76 -14.36 4.97
C GLY A 58 -7.68 -13.58 5.71
N TRP A 59 -6.84 -12.82 4.99
CA TRP A 59 -5.80 -11.97 5.56
C TRP A 59 -6.36 -10.57 5.83
N ARG A 60 -5.87 -9.92 6.89
CA ARG A 60 -6.25 -8.55 7.26
C ARG A 60 -5.24 -7.56 6.68
N VAL A 61 -5.72 -6.44 6.15
CA VAL A 61 -4.88 -5.36 5.63
C VAL A 61 -5.24 -4.07 6.33
N GLU A 62 -4.24 -3.37 6.84
CA GLU A 62 -4.42 -2.11 7.57
C GLU A 62 -3.42 -1.08 7.08
N MET A 63 -3.85 0.19 6.98
CA MET A 63 -2.94 1.30 6.76
C MET A 63 -2.32 1.67 8.11
N VAL A 64 -1.00 1.61 8.18
CA VAL A 64 -0.23 1.86 9.41
C VAL A 64 0.33 3.28 9.45
N ASP A 65 0.69 3.82 8.28
CA ASP A 65 1.25 5.17 8.16
C ASP A 65 0.98 5.76 6.78
N VAL A 66 0.96 7.09 6.70
CA VAL A 66 0.88 7.86 5.45
C VAL A 66 1.82 9.06 5.51
N ILE A 67 2.76 9.10 4.58
CA ILE A 67 3.72 10.19 4.42
C ILE A 67 3.32 11.00 3.20
N TRP A 68 2.98 12.27 3.42
CA TRP A 68 2.70 13.23 2.37
C TRP A 68 4.00 13.93 1.98
N ARG A 69 4.44 13.76 0.73
CA ARG A 69 5.55 14.55 0.21
C ARG A 69 5.02 15.75 -0.55
N LYS A 70 5.50 16.94 -0.16
CA LYS A 70 5.33 18.16 -0.96
C LYS A 70 6.24 18.04 -2.18
N GLY A 71 5.66 18.20 -3.36
CA GLY A 71 6.39 18.36 -4.62
C GLY A 71 7.10 19.70 -4.70
#